data_AF-A0A1I8B3Z0-F1
#
_entry.id   AF-A0A1I8B3Z0-F1
#
_cell.length_a   1.000
_cell.length_b   1.000
_cell.length_c   1.000
_cell.angle_alpha   90.00
_cell.angle_beta   90.00
_cell.angle_gamma   90.00
#
_symmetry.space_group_name_H-M   'P 1'
#
loop_
_entity.id
_entity.type
_entity.pdbx_description
1 polymer ?
#
loop_
_entity_poly.entity_id
_entity_poly.type
_entity_poly.pdbx_seq_one_letter_code
_entity_poly.pdbx_strand_id
1 'polypeptide(L)'
;MTEEENRLKVKLQNNNQVKLEFKILCFHGYRQSAEIFQKKSGAFRKALKSRAKFEFISAPFPINSMVHNSNGGGDEEENEKKEIKGRAWWFSNREQRSFSSREVCTFADGFEESIKYTLEFIKNKVI
;
A
#
# COMPACT_ATOMS: atom_id res chain seq x y z
N MET A 1 -11.79 -46.78 -9.60
CA MET A 1 -11.34 -45.96 -8.46
C MET A 1 -12.12 -46.40 -7.24
N THR A 2 -11.41 -46.85 -6.21
CA THR A 2 -12.04 -47.36 -4.98
C THR A 2 -12.51 -46.21 -4.09
N GLU A 3 -13.47 -46.48 -3.21
CA GLU A 3 -14.03 -45.51 -2.25
C GLU A 3 -12.95 -44.90 -1.34
N GLU A 4 -11.89 -45.66 -1.04
CA GLU A 4 -10.71 -45.20 -0.30
C GLU A 4 -9.88 -44.17 -1.08
N GLU A 5 -9.64 -44.39 -2.37
CA GLU A 5 -8.90 -43.44 -3.21
C GLU A 5 -9.63 -42.09 -3.30
N ASN A 6 -10.97 -42.11 -3.35
CA ASN A 6 -11.78 -40.89 -3.30
C ASN A 6 -11.72 -40.21 -1.93
N ARG A 7 -11.78 -40.96 -0.82
CA ARG A 7 -11.63 -40.40 0.54
C ARG A 7 -10.26 -39.76 0.78
N LEU A 8 -9.19 -40.38 0.28
CA LEU A 8 -7.83 -39.83 0.36
C LEU A 8 -7.67 -38.56 -0.48
N LYS A 9 -8.21 -38.53 -1.70
CA LYS A 9 -8.20 -37.32 -2.55
C LYS A 9 -8.94 -36.15 -1.91
N VAL A 10 -10.11 -36.38 -1.30
CA VAL A 10 -10.88 -35.34 -0.61
C VAL A 10 -10.13 -34.81 0.63
N LYS A 11 -9.48 -35.68 1.42
CA LYS A 11 -8.63 -35.25 2.56
C LYS A 11 -7.42 -34.43 2.11
N LEU A 12 -6.75 -34.82 1.02
CA LEU A 12 -5.62 -34.09 0.44
C LEU A 12 -6.06 -32.72 -0.15
N GLN A 13 -7.23 -32.65 -0.77
CA GLN A 13 -7.81 -31.41 -1.28
C GLN A 13 -8.18 -30.44 -0.15
N ASN A 14 -8.74 -30.94 0.96
CA ASN A 14 -9.08 -30.13 2.13
C ASN A 14 -7.84 -29.66 2.92
N ASN A 15 -6.76 -30.43 2.95
CA ASN A 15 -5.48 -30.01 3.56
C ASN A 15 -4.70 -28.97 2.73
N ASN A 16 -5.05 -28.78 1.45
CA ASN A 16 -4.40 -27.82 0.57
C ASN A 16 -5.08 -26.45 0.50
N GLN A 17 -6.17 -26.22 1.24
CA GLN A 17 -6.68 -24.87 1.43
C GLN A 17 -5.78 -24.13 2.43
N VAL A 18 -4.82 -23.40 1.88
CA VAL A 18 -4.01 -22.45 2.62
C VAL A 18 -4.94 -21.40 3.22
N LYS A 19 -5.31 -21.58 4.49
CA LYS A 19 -6.04 -20.57 5.26
C LYS A 19 -5.07 -19.42 5.52
N LEU A 20 -5.28 -18.30 4.83
CA LEU A 20 -4.51 -17.08 5.09
C LEU A 20 -4.77 -16.64 6.53
N GLU A 21 -3.71 -16.53 7.32
CA GLU A 21 -3.75 -16.21 8.75
C GLU A 21 -3.88 -14.71 8.99
N PHE A 22 -3.36 -13.89 8.08
CA PHE A 22 -3.29 -12.44 8.24
C PHE A 22 -3.89 -11.69 7.04
N LYS A 23 -4.63 -10.62 7.33
CA LYS A 23 -4.96 -9.56 6.37
C LYS A 23 -4.20 -8.31 6.78
N ILE A 24 -3.35 -7.79 5.89
CA ILE A 24 -2.44 -6.68 6.18
C ILE A 24 -2.81 -5.50 5.27
N LEU A 25 -3.18 -4.37 5.88
CA LEU A 25 -3.36 -3.10 5.17
C LEU A 25 -2.02 -2.35 5.08
N CYS A 26 -1.63 -1.99 3.87
CA CYS A 26 -0.32 -1.43 3.54
C CYS A 26 -0.41 0.06 3.20
N PHE A 27 0.21 0.90 4.03
CA PHE A 27 0.34 2.35 3.81
C PHE A 27 1.70 2.67 3.21
N HIS A 28 1.71 3.41 2.09
CA HIS A 28 2.95 3.89 1.47
C HIS A 28 3.47 5.17 2.15
N GLY A 29 4.74 5.51 1.92
CA GLY A 29 5.35 6.76 2.42
C GLY A 29 5.03 7.99 1.58
N TYR A 30 5.47 9.17 2.02
CA TYR A 30 5.32 10.42 1.29
C TYR A 30 5.89 10.34 -0.15
N ARG A 31 5.20 10.97 -1.12
CA ARG A 31 5.52 10.93 -2.57
C ARG A 31 5.51 9.54 -3.21
N GLN A 32 4.88 8.56 -2.58
CA GLN A 32 4.66 7.22 -3.15
C GLN A 32 3.18 7.00 -3.47
N SER A 33 2.84 5.78 -3.89
CA SER A 33 1.48 5.31 -4.15
C SER A 33 1.36 3.84 -3.73
N ALA A 34 0.12 3.31 -3.67
CA ALA A 34 -0.14 1.90 -3.47
C ALA A 34 0.64 1.01 -4.46
N GLU A 35 0.66 1.40 -5.74
CA GLU A 35 1.33 0.67 -6.81
C GLU A 35 2.86 0.66 -6.62
N ILE A 36 3.47 1.81 -6.31
CA ILE A 36 4.92 1.90 -6.04
C ILE A 36 5.27 1.03 -4.84
N PHE A 37 4.49 1.12 -3.75
CA PHE A 37 4.76 0.33 -2.56
C PHE A 37 4.60 -1.17 -2.83
N GLN A 38 3.58 -1.58 -3.59
CA GLN A 38 3.40 -2.95 -4.03
C GLN A 38 4.57 -3.43 -4.92
N LYS A 39 5.12 -2.59 -5.80
CA LYS A 39 6.31 -2.99 -6.59
C LYS A 39 7.53 -3.18 -5.69
N LYS A 40 7.82 -2.22 -4.79
CA LYS A 40 8.99 -2.24 -3.90
C LYS A 40 8.95 -3.32 -2.81
N SER A 41 7.76 -3.80 -2.42
CA SER A 41 7.60 -4.82 -1.38
C SER A 41 7.53 -6.27 -1.90
N GLY A 42 7.93 -6.52 -3.16
CA GLY A 42 7.75 -7.81 -3.83
C GLY A 42 8.35 -9.01 -3.10
N ALA A 43 9.61 -8.92 -2.68
CA ALA A 43 10.30 -10.00 -1.97
C ALA A 43 9.64 -10.31 -0.61
N PHE A 44 9.27 -9.27 0.15
CA PHE A 44 8.58 -9.39 1.42
C PHE A 44 7.23 -10.10 1.27
N ARG A 45 6.40 -9.70 0.30
CA ARG A 45 5.13 -10.37 0.03
C ARG A 45 5.33 -11.82 -0.41
N LYS A 46 6.34 -12.10 -1.24
CA LYS A 46 6.62 -13.46 -1.72
C LYS A 46 6.95 -14.39 -0.55
N ALA A 47 7.68 -13.91 0.46
CA ALA A 47 7.98 -14.68 1.66
C ALA A 47 6.73 -15.01 2.50
N LEU A 48 5.71 -14.15 2.47
CA LEU A 48 4.50 -14.28 3.29
C LEU A 48 3.26 -14.73 2.49
N LYS A 49 3.41 -15.08 1.22
CA LYS A 49 2.27 -15.37 0.31
C LYS A 49 1.36 -16.50 0.78
N SER A 50 1.89 -17.45 1.56
CA SER A 50 1.13 -18.57 2.12
C SER A 50 0.43 -18.23 3.44
N ARG A 51 0.69 -17.07 4.04
CA ARG A 51 0.17 -16.71 5.37
C ARG A 51 -0.58 -15.40 5.39
N ALA A 52 -0.33 -14.49 4.44
CA ALA A 52 -0.88 -13.15 4.47
C ALA A 52 -1.49 -12.71 3.13
N LYS A 53 -2.65 -12.06 3.22
CA LYS A 53 -3.21 -11.22 2.16
C LYS A 53 -2.79 -9.77 2.41
N PHE A 54 -2.33 -9.09 1.37
CA PHE A 54 -1.95 -7.68 1.44
C PHE A 54 -2.93 -6.82 0.66
N GLU A 55 -3.49 -5.80 1.28
CA GLU A 55 -4.30 -4.76 0.64
C GLU A 55 -3.50 -3.45 0.65
N PHE A 56 -3.29 -2.84 -0.52
CA PHE A 56 -2.53 -1.60 -0.65
C PHE A 56 -3.50 -0.44 -0.88
N ILE A 57 -3.31 0.64 -0.11
CA ILE A 57 -4.12 1.86 -0.21
C ILE A 57 -3.23 3.03 -0.62
N SER A 58 -3.75 3.89 -1.49
CA SER A 58 -3.12 5.15 -1.88
C SER A 58 -3.68 6.29 -1.04
N ALA A 59 -2.81 7.15 -0.53
CA ALA A 59 -3.22 8.32 0.23
C ALA A 59 -4.18 9.23 -0.56
N PRO A 60 -5.09 9.99 0.06
CA PRO A 60 -6.11 10.73 -0.69
C PRO A 60 -5.55 11.97 -1.43
N PHE A 61 -4.42 12.52 -1.00
CA PHE A 61 -3.91 13.77 -1.56
C PHE A 61 -2.85 13.55 -2.64
N PRO A 62 -3.09 13.96 -3.90
CA PRO A 62 -2.05 14.03 -4.92
C PRO A 62 -1.07 15.18 -4.64
N ILE A 63 0.20 14.94 -4.94
CA ILE A 63 1.27 15.94 -4.90
C ILE A 63 1.55 16.38 -6.34
N ASN A 64 1.62 17.68 -6.57
CA ASN A 64 1.98 18.22 -7.87
C ASN A 64 3.50 18.12 -8.06
N SER A 65 3.95 17.38 -9.07
CA SER A 65 5.37 17.19 -9.39
C SER A 65 6.11 18.50 -9.70
N MET A 66 5.38 19.55 -10.13
CA MET A 66 5.99 20.83 -10.52
C MET A 66 6.59 21.65 -9.36
N VAL A 67 6.27 21.32 -8.10
CA VAL A 67 6.64 22.17 -6.95
C VAL A 67 7.98 21.76 -6.32
N HIS A 68 8.54 20.59 -6.64
CA HIS A 68 9.78 20.11 -6.00
C HIS A 68 10.69 19.34 -6.97
N ASN A 69 11.32 20.07 -7.90
CA ASN A 69 12.60 19.67 -8.51
C ASN A 69 13.77 20.05 -7.59
N SER A 70 13.78 19.54 -6.36
CA SER A 70 14.96 19.63 -5.50
C SER A 70 14.94 18.49 -4.49
N ASN A 71 15.90 17.59 -4.65
CA ASN A 71 16.39 16.63 -3.66
C ASN A 71 15.43 15.51 -3.22
N GLY A 72 15.51 14.39 -3.95
CA GLY A 72 15.09 13.08 -3.44
C GLY A 72 15.62 11.98 -4.34
N GLY A 73 16.82 11.47 -4.04
CA GLY A 73 17.50 10.44 -4.82
C GLY A 73 16.61 9.23 -5.08
N GLY A 74 16.50 8.87 -6.36
CA GLY A 74 15.72 7.74 -6.83
C GLY A 74 15.90 7.59 -8.33
N ASP A 75 16.96 6.87 -8.68
CA ASP A 75 17.21 6.14 -9.93
C ASP A 75 16.43 6.64 -11.15
N GLU A 76 17.12 7.45 -11.94
CA GLU A 76 16.74 7.86 -13.28
C GLU A 76 16.80 6.67 -14.23
N GLU A 77 15.78 5.83 -14.24
CA GLU A 77 15.47 5.04 -15.44
C GLU A 77 14.52 5.84 -16.32
N GLU A 78 15.08 6.40 -17.39
CA GLU A 78 14.39 6.92 -18.56
C GLU A 78 13.46 5.86 -19.15
N ASN A 79 12.16 6.12 -19.12
CA ASN A 79 11.17 5.52 -20.02
C ASN A 79 9.88 6.30 -19.81
N GLU A 80 9.50 7.11 -20.80
CA GLU A 80 8.20 7.79 -21.00
C GLU A 80 7.27 7.73 -19.78
N LYS A 81 7.64 8.48 -18.74
CA LYS A 81 7.07 8.31 -17.40
C LYS A 81 5.66 8.90 -17.42
N LYS A 82 4.64 8.05 -17.48
CA LYS A 82 3.34 8.36 -16.85
C LYS A 82 3.70 8.86 -15.45
N GLU A 83 3.64 10.18 -15.22
CA GLU A 83 3.98 10.78 -13.95
C GLU A 83 3.14 10.07 -12.88
N ILE A 84 3.75 9.14 -12.14
CA ILE A 84 3.08 8.55 -10.98
C ILE A 84 3.07 9.68 -9.96
N LYS A 85 1.96 10.44 -9.95
CA LYS A 85 1.73 11.57 -9.05
C LYS A 85 1.85 11.03 -7.64
N GLY A 86 2.98 11.32 -6.99
CA GLY A 86 3.23 10.93 -5.61
C GLY A 86 2.09 11.43 -4.71
N ARG A 87 1.82 10.71 -3.62
CA ARG A 87 0.66 10.99 -2.76
C ARG A 87 1.10 11.21 -1.32
N ALA A 88 0.31 11.97 -0.59
CA ALA A 88 0.53 12.30 0.82
C ALA A 88 -0.70 11.98 1.65
N TRP A 89 -0.47 11.59 2.91
CA TRP A 89 -1.51 11.35 3.90
C TRP A 89 -1.86 12.64 4.66
N TRP A 90 -0.88 13.50 4.91
CA TRP A 90 -1.07 14.83 5.48
C TRP A 90 0.14 15.70 5.11
N PHE A 91 0.05 16.99 5.40
CA PHE A 91 1.10 17.96 5.14
C PHE A 91 1.56 18.64 6.44
N SER A 92 2.88 18.81 6.60
CA SER A 92 3.47 19.63 7.67
C SER A 92 3.52 21.11 7.28
N ASN A 93 3.42 21.40 5.97
CA ASN A 93 3.34 22.74 5.41
C ASN A 93 2.09 22.86 4.52
N ARG A 94 1.11 23.65 4.99
CA ARG A 94 -0.18 23.86 4.31
C ARG A 94 -0.03 24.66 3.01
N GLU A 95 0.81 25.68 3.01
CA GLU A 95 0.99 26.58 1.87
C GLU A 95 1.64 25.87 0.68
N GLN A 96 2.71 25.12 0.95
CA GLN A 96 3.45 24.38 -0.07
C GLN A 96 2.82 23.02 -0.38
N ARG A 97 1.84 22.59 0.41
CA ARG A 97 1.27 21.23 0.37
C ARG A 97 2.36 20.18 0.35
N SER A 98 3.30 20.31 1.30
CA SER A 98 4.46 19.45 1.42
C SER A 98 4.56 18.84 2.82
N PHE A 99 5.31 17.73 2.91
CA PHE A 99 5.59 17.05 4.16
C PHE A 99 7.10 16.89 4.35
N SER A 100 7.57 17.21 5.55
CA SER A 100 8.92 16.96 6.01
C SER A 100 8.88 16.38 7.43
N SER A 101 9.52 15.22 7.63
CA SER A 101 9.62 14.61 8.96
C SER A 101 10.55 15.37 9.91
N ARG A 102 11.27 16.39 9.42
CA ARG A 102 12.19 17.22 10.20
C ARG A 102 11.57 18.53 10.67
N GLU A 103 10.42 18.91 10.11
CA GLU A 103 9.72 20.12 10.51
C GLU A 103 8.99 19.88 11.84
N VAL A 104 9.21 20.76 12.80
CA VAL A 104 8.37 20.82 14.00
C VAL A 104 7.11 21.59 13.61
N CYS A 105 5.99 20.88 13.52
CA CYS A 105 4.69 21.47 13.22
C CYS A 105 3.67 21.14 14.32
N THR A 106 2.76 22.07 14.59
CA THR A 106 1.66 21.88 15.56
C THR A 106 0.36 21.43 14.89
N PHE A 107 0.39 21.16 13.59
CA PHE A 107 -0.76 20.73 12.79
C PHE A 107 -0.34 19.65 11.79
N ALA A 108 -1.32 18.86 11.33
CA ALA A 108 -1.16 17.85 10.30
C ALA A 108 -2.30 18.02 9.27
N ASP A 109 -2.08 18.89 8.29
CA ASP A 109 -3.13 19.29 7.36
C ASP A 109 -3.57 18.10 6.48
N GLY A 110 -4.85 17.74 6.52
CA GLY A 110 -5.41 16.59 5.82
C GLY A 110 -5.46 15.27 6.62
N PHE A 111 -5.01 15.25 7.87
CA PHE A 111 -4.93 14.01 8.65
C PHE A 111 -6.31 13.38 8.88
N GLU A 112 -7.29 14.16 9.31
CA GLU A 112 -8.66 13.71 9.58
C GLU A 112 -9.33 13.14 8.32
N GLU A 113 -9.12 13.78 7.16
CA GLU A 113 -9.62 13.30 5.87
C GLU A 113 -8.96 11.97 5.48
N SER A 114 -7.66 11.80 5.75
CA SER A 114 -6.96 10.54 5.54
C SER A 114 -7.49 9.42 6.43
N ILE A 115 -7.81 9.71 7.69
CA ILE A 115 -8.46 8.74 8.59
C ILE A 115 -9.83 8.36 8.04
N LYS A 116 -10.68 9.33 7.69
CA LYS A 116 -12.01 9.07 7.13
C LYS A 116 -11.93 8.24 5.85
N TYR A 117 -11.03 8.61 4.94
CA TYR A 117 -10.79 7.90 3.69
C TYR A 117 -10.35 6.45 3.92
N THR A 118 -9.44 6.24 4.87
CA THR A 118 -8.95 4.91 5.25
C THR A 118 -10.04 4.05 5.86
N LEU A 119 -10.84 4.60 6.79
CA LEU A 119 -11.96 3.90 7.40
C LEU A 119 -12.98 3.47 6.34
N GLU A 120 -13.27 4.34 5.39
CA GLU A 120 -14.16 4.03 4.27
C GLU A 120 -13.57 2.93 3.36
N PHE A 121 -12.27 2.99 3.06
CA PHE A 121 -11.58 1.93 2.31
C PHE A 121 -11.68 0.57 3.01
N ILE A 122 -11.47 0.53 4.34
CA ILE A 122 -11.55 -0.71 5.12
C ILE A 122 -12.97 -1.27 5.10
N LYS A 123 -13.99 -0.44 5.33
CA LYS A 123 -15.41 -0.84 5.29
C LYS A 123 -15.78 -1.48 3.95
N ASN A 124 -15.34 -0.87 2.85
CA ASN A 124 -15.64 -1.35 1.50
C ASN A 124 -14.89 -2.63 1.09
N LYS A 125 -13.87 -3.03 1.85
CA LYS A 125 -13.03 -4.19 1.53
C LYS A 125 -13.38 -5.47 2.29
N VAL A 126 -14.34 -5.42 3.22
CA VAL A 126 -14.67 -6.53 4.14
C VAL A 126 -13.38 -7.18 4.69
N ILE A 127 -12.56 -6.35 5.35
CA ILE A 127 -11.50 -6.87 6.22
C ILE A 127 -12.17 -7.48 7.44
#